data_AF-A0A316SK85-F1
#
_entry.id   AF-A0A316SK85-F1
#
_cell.length_a   1.000
_cell.length_b   1.000
_cell.length_c   1.000
_cell.angle_alpha   90.00
_cell.angle_beta   90.00
_cell.angle_gamma   90.00
#
_symmetry.space_group_name_H-M   'P 1'
#
loop_
_entity.id
_entity.type
_entity.pdbx_description
1 polymer ?
#
loop_
_entity_poly.entity_id
_entity_poly.type
_entity_poly.pdbx_seq_one_letter_code
_entity_poly.pdbx_strand_id
1 'polypeptide(L)'
;MDTYSKIVKFSILLILLFIFATNSYALCPNTLVRTVLLLLGSISLIFSAYTYNREKAYFKTGIFACLCALPWAFYLQQKLIFGEFVSDLATAPQTFPHIMVVFNLFRYLLLAFAFFILVKGLFLSIKNLYET
;
A
#
# COMPACT_ATOMS: atom_id res chain seq x y z
N MET A 1 -2.16 24.16 -17.28
CA MET A 1 -3.06 23.05 -16.91
C MET A 1 -2.33 21.85 -16.28
N ASP A 2 -1.07 21.57 -16.64
CA ASP A 2 -0.33 20.39 -16.13
C ASP A 2 -0.03 20.40 -14.63
N THR A 3 0.21 21.57 -14.01
CA THR A 3 0.58 21.65 -12.59
C THR A 3 -0.59 21.28 -11.66
N TYR A 4 -1.80 21.77 -11.94
CA TYR A 4 -3.02 21.39 -11.22
C TYR A 4 -3.31 19.89 -11.33
N SER A 5 -3.15 19.31 -12.52
CA SER A 5 -3.32 17.87 -12.75
C SER A 5 -2.40 17.03 -11.87
N LYS A 6 -1.13 17.45 -11.71
CA LYS A 6 -0.16 16.78 -10.84
C LYS A 6 -0.56 16.86 -9.35
N ILE A 7 -1.02 18.02 -8.89
CA ILE A 7 -1.50 18.20 -7.51
C ILE A 7 -2.68 17.28 -7.22
N VAL A 8 -3.67 17.25 -8.11
CA VAL A 8 -4.85 16.37 -7.99
C VAL A 8 -4.42 14.89 -7.98
N LYS A 9 -3.52 14.49 -8.88
CA LYS A 9 -2.98 13.12 -8.93
C LYS A 9 -2.34 12.71 -7.60
N PHE A 10 -1.43 13.50 -7.05
CA PHE A 10 -0.77 13.16 -5.77
C PHE A 10 -1.74 13.16 -4.59
N SER A 11 -2.72 14.06 -4.58
CA SER A 11 -3.76 14.10 -3.55
C SER A 11 -4.63 12.85 -3.56
N ILE A 12 -5.07 12.41 -4.75
CA ILE A 12 -5.84 11.16 -4.92
C ILE A 12 -5.00 9.96 -4.49
N LEU A 13 -3.72 9.89 -4.88
CA LEU A 13 -2.85 8.80 -4.49
C LEU A 13 -2.62 8.72 -2.97
N LEU A 14 -2.56 9.86 -2.27
CA LEU A 14 -2.49 9.89 -0.81
C LEU A 14 -3.76 9.34 -0.15
N ILE A 15 -4.93 9.68 -0.66
CA ILE A 15 -6.22 9.14 -0.18
C ILE A 15 -6.26 7.61 -0.41
N LEU A 16 -5.85 7.15 -1.60
CA LEU A 16 -5.82 5.73 -1.92
C LEU A 16 -4.78 4.98 -1.07
N LEU A 17 -3.63 5.59 -0.77
CA LEU A 17 -2.64 5.04 0.15
C LEU A 17 -3.23 4.90 1.56
N PHE A 18 -4.01 5.88 2.02
CA PHE A 18 -4.69 5.82 3.32
C PHE A 18 -5.74 4.70 3.38
N ILE A 19 -6.56 4.56 2.33
CA ILE A 19 -7.53 3.46 2.20
C ILE A 19 -6.80 2.10 2.23
N PHE A 20 -5.68 1.99 1.52
CA PHE A 20 -4.89 0.77 1.53
C PHE A 20 -4.27 0.49 2.92
N ALA A 21 -3.70 1.50 3.57
CA ALA A 21 -3.07 1.37 4.88
C ALA A 21 -4.05 0.87 5.96
N THR A 22 -5.29 1.38 5.92
CA THR A 22 -6.34 1.02 6.88
C THR A 22 -6.90 -0.39 6.65
N ASN A 23 -6.89 -0.90 5.41
CA ASN A 23 -7.48 -2.20 5.06
C ASN A 23 -6.48 -3.36 4.90
N SER A 24 -5.18 -3.06 4.82
CA SER A 24 -4.08 -4.04 4.62
C SER A 24 -3.53 -4.66 5.91
N TYR A 25 -4.34 -4.76 6.97
CA TYR A 25 -3.88 -5.37 8.23
C TYR A 25 -3.78 -6.90 8.13
N ALA A 26 -3.05 -7.51 9.07
CA ALA A 26 -2.59 -8.89 9.02
C ALA A 26 -3.70 -9.95 8.86
N LEU A 27 -4.88 -9.72 9.44
CA LEU A 27 -6.00 -10.66 9.30
C LEU A 27 -6.50 -10.70 7.87
N CYS A 28 -6.82 -11.87 7.34
CA CYS A 28 -7.42 -12.00 6.01
C CYS A 28 -8.77 -11.26 5.94
N PRO A 29 -9.09 -10.55 4.84
CA PRO A 29 -10.37 -9.85 4.70
C PRO A 29 -11.56 -10.81 4.78
N ASN A 30 -12.45 -10.54 5.74
CA ASN A 30 -13.68 -11.30 6.01
C ASN A 30 -14.96 -10.59 5.52
N THR A 31 -14.86 -9.32 5.12
CA THR A 31 -15.99 -8.52 4.63
C THR A 31 -15.77 -8.08 3.20
N LEU A 32 -16.85 -8.07 2.40
CA LEU A 32 -16.80 -7.65 0.99
C LEU A 32 -16.26 -6.23 0.84
N VAL A 33 -16.69 -5.30 1.70
CA VAL A 33 -16.25 -3.90 1.69
C VAL A 33 -14.73 -3.80 1.82
N ARG A 34 -14.15 -4.52 2.78
CA ARG A 34 -12.69 -4.52 2.99
C ARG A 34 -11.95 -5.09 1.78
N THR A 35 -12.44 -6.20 1.21
CA THR A 35 -11.82 -6.81 0.01
C THR A 35 -11.80 -5.83 -1.15
N VAL A 36 -12.92 -5.13 -1.40
CA VAL A 36 -13.02 -4.13 -2.47
C VAL A 36 -12.08 -2.95 -2.23
N LEU A 37 -12.05 -2.40 -1.02
CA LEU A 37 -11.16 -1.29 -0.66
C LEU A 37 -9.67 -1.67 -0.80
N LEU A 38 -9.32 -2.90 -0.39
CA LEU A 38 -7.96 -3.41 -0.52
C LEU A 38 -7.56 -3.59 -2.00
N LEU A 39 -8.46 -4.12 -2.83
CA LEU A 39 -8.23 -4.26 -4.27
C LEU A 39 -8.06 -2.91 -4.95
N LEU A 40 -8.91 -1.93 -4.65
CA LEU A 40 -8.80 -0.56 -5.17
C LEU A 40 -7.46 0.08 -4.79
N GLY A 41 -7.06 -0.07 -3.52
CA GLY A 41 -5.75 0.35 -3.04
C GLY A 41 -4.61 -0.33 -3.80
N SER A 42 -4.66 -1.66 -3.97
CA SER A 42 -3.65 -2.42 -4.74
C SER A 42 -3.55 -1.98 -6.19
N ILE A 43 -4.67 -1.76 -6.88
CA ILE A 43 -4.70 -1.26 -8.26
C ILE A 43 -4.00 0.09 -8.36
N SER A 44 -4.24 0.98 -7.39
CA SER A 44 -3.58 2.30 -7.36
C SER A 44 -2.06 2.21 -7.17
N LEU A 45 -1.60 1.28 -6.31
CA LEU A 45 -0.18 1.10 -6.01
C LEU A 45 0.55 0.46 -7.18
N ILE A 46 -0.03 -0.56 -7.81
CA ILE A 46 0.59 -1.22 -8.97
C ILE A 46 0.62 -0.27 -10.18
N PHE A 47 -0.42 0.53 -10.38
CA PHE A 47 -0.42 1.56 -11.43
C PHE A 47 0.66 2.62 -11.19
N SER A 48 0.84 3.03 -9.93
CA SER A 48 1.93 3.95 -9.54
C SER A 48 3.30 3.32 -9.77
N ALA A 49 3.49 2.05 -9.40
CA ALA A 49 4.73 1.31 -9.67
C ALA A 49 5.02 1.22 -11.18
N TYR A 50 4.01 0.90 -11.99
CA TYR A 50 4.14 0.86 -13.45
C TYR A 50 4.55 2.22 -14.02
N THR A 51 3.93 3.31 -13.54
CA THR A 51 4.26 4.67 -13.97
C THR A 51 5.71 5.02 -13.62
N TYR A 52 6.14 4.77 -12.38
CA TYR A 52 7.52 5.04 -11.96
C TYR A 52 8.55 4.15 -12.67
N ASN A 53 8.18 2.93 -13.04
CA ASN A 53 9.04 2.05 -13.82
C ASN A 53 9.30 2.60 -15.23
N ARG A 54 8.27 3.16 -15.87
CA ARG A 54 8.43 3.86 -17.17
C ARG A 54 9.36 5.06 -17.07
N GLU A 55 9.36 5.74 -15.92
CA GLU A 55 10.27 6.85 -15.60
C GLU A 55 11.67 6.38 -15.14
N LYS A 56 11.96 5.07 -15.17
CA LYS A 56 13.21 4.46 -14.68
C LYS A 56 13.51 4.74 -13.19
N ALA A 57 12.49 5.09 -12.41
CA ALA A 57 12.60 5.36 -10.98
C ALA A 57 12.48 4.07 -10.17
N TYR A 58 13.40 3.12 -10.38
CA TYR A 58 13.33 1.75 -9.88
C TYR A 58 13.15 1.64 -8.36
N PHE A 59 13.77 2.55 -7.59
CA PHE A 59 13.59 2.57 -6.14
C PHE A 59 12.12 2.82 -5.75
N LYS A 60 11.47 3.81 -6.37
CA LYS A 60 10.04 4.08 -6.14
C LYS A 60 9.21 2.88 -6.59
N THR A 61 9.48 2.35 -7.77
CA THR A 61 8.81 1.14 -8.28
C THR A 61 8.85 0.00 -7.27
N GLY A 62 10.03 -0.28 -6.70
CA GLY A 62 10.21 -1.31 -5.68
C GLY A 62 9.33 -1.07 -4.46
N ILE A 63 9.33 0.15 -3.91
CA ILE A 63 8.49 0.49 -2.74
C ILE A 63 7.01 0.24 -3.02
N PHE A 64 6.48 0.77 -4.12
CA PHE A 64 5.05 0.63 -4.45
C PHE A 64 4.66 -0.81 -4.80
N ALA A 65 5.51 -1.53 -5.54
CA ALA A 65 5.27 -2.93 -5.90
C ALA A 65 5.33 -3.86 -4.66
N CYS A 66 6.35 -3.71 -3.83
CA CYS A 66 6.48 -4.46 -2.58
C CYS A 66 5.31 -4.17 -1.63
N LEU A 67 4.94 -2.89 -1.47
CA LEU A 67 3.81 -2.51 -0.62
C LEU A 67 2.49 -3.13 -1.11
N CYS A 68 2.27 -3.13 -2.43
CA CYS A 68 1.11 -3.77 -3.04
C CYS A 68 1.09 -5.27 -2.79
N ALA A 69 2.22 -5.95 -2.99
CA ALA A 69 2.33 -7.41 -2.88
C ALA A 69 2.27 -7.91 -1.43
N LEU A 70 2.75 -7.11 -0.46
CA LEU A 70 2.92 -7.51 0.93
C LEU A 70 1.68 -8.16 1.58
N PRO A 71 0.48 -7.54 1.61
CA PRO A 71 -0.69 -8.15 2.24
C PRO A 71 -1.14 -9.43 1.52
N TRP A 72 -1.09 -9.47 0.19
CA TRP A 72 -1.47 -10.66 -0.58
C TRP A 72 -0.52 -11.83 -0.34
N ALA A 73 0.79 -11.55 -0.33
CA ALA A 73 1.81 -12.54 0.01
C ALA A 73 1.62 -13.06 1.45
N PHE A 74 1.27 -12.17 2.38
CA PHE A 74 1.00 -12.55 3.77
C PHE A 74 -0.23 -13.44 3.90
N TYR A 75 -1.34 -13.13 3.23
CA TYR A 75 -2.54 -13.98 3.26
C TYR A 75 -2.29 -15.34 2.60
N LEU A 76 -1.53 -15.36 1.50
CA LEU A 76 -1.13 -16.61 0.86
C LEU A 76 -0.25 -17.45 1.80
N GLN A 77 0.72 -16.82 2.48
CA GLN A 77 1.58 -17.47 3.46
C GLN A 77 0.78 -18.10 4.60
N GLN A 78 -0.26 -17.42 5.12
CA GLN A 78 -1.15 -18.00 6.12
C GLN A 78 -1.78 -19.30 5.63
N LYS A 79 -2.35 -19.28 4.42
CA LYS A 79 -2.99 -20.47 3.83
C LYS A 79 -2.02 -21.62 3.65
N LEU A 80 -0.76 -21.34 3.30
CA LEU A 80 0.27 -22.36 3.09
C LEU A 80 0.82 -22.94 4.41
N ILE A 81 1.00 -22.12 5.44
CA ILE A 81 1.59 -22.55 6.72
C ILE A 81 0.53 -23.16 7.64
N PHE A 82 -0.64 -22.54 7.73
CA PHE A 82 -1.69 -22.92 8.68
C PHE A 82 -2.83 -23.73 8.05
N GLY A 83 -2.85 -23.86 6.72
CA GLY A 83 -3.94 -24.54 6.00
C GLY A 83 -5.23 -23.72 5.90
N GLU A 84 -5.30 -22.55 6.54
CA GLU A 84 -6.47 -21.68 6.59
C GLU A 84 -6.11 -20.20 6.51
N PHE A 85 -7.10 -19.38 6.14
CA PHE A 85 -6.97 -17.93 6.18
C PHE A 85 -7.41 -17.43 7.55
N VAL A 86 -6.51 -16.75 8.26
CA VAL A 86 -6.80 -16.27 9.61
C VAL A 86 -7.56 -14.95 9.51
N SER A 87 -8.86 -14.99 9.72
CA SER A 87 -9.75 -13.82 9.71
C SER A 87 -10.08 -13.28 11.10
N ASP A 88 -9.88 -14.09 12.14
CA ASP A 88 -10.09 -13.73 13.55
C ASP A 88 -8.84 -14.10 14.38
N LEU A 89 -8.49 -13.24 15.32
CA LEU A 89 -7.39 -13.46 16.25
C LEU A 89 -7.73 -14.54 17.28
N ALA A 90 -9.02 -14.71 17.62
CA ALA A 90 -9.46 -15.68 18.62
C ALA A 90 -9.24 -17.14 18.16
N THR A 91 -9.27 -17.39 16.86
CA THR A 91 -9.06 -18.70 16.25
C THR A 91 -7.65 -18.85 15.66
N ALA A 92 -6.77 -17.87 15.88
CA ALA A 92 -5.46 -17.87 15.25
C ALA A 92 -4.49 -18.87 15.92
N PRO A 93 -3.62 -19.54 15.14
CA PRO A 93 -2.55 -20.38 15.67
C PRO A 93 -1.63 -19.60 16.61
N GLN A 94 -1.06 -20.25 17.63
CA GLN A 94 -0.22 -19.60 18.65
C GLN A 94 1.02 -18.87 18.08
N THR A 95 1.50 -19.27 16.90
CA THR A 95 2.63 -18.63 16.21
C THR A 95 2.22 -17.40 15.38
N PHE A 96 0.93 -17.20 15.14
CA PHE A 96 0.40 -16.08 14.35
C PHE A 96 0.80 -14.69 14.88
N PRO A 97 0.79 -14.40 16.20
CA PRO A 97 1.21 -13.10 16.72
C PRO A 97 2.63 -12.71 16.33
N HIS A 98 3.58 -13.65 16.33
CA HIS A 98 4.97 -13.38 15.95
C HIS A 98 5.09 -12.98 14.48
N ILE A 99 4.43 -13.72 13.58
CA ILE A 99 4.47 -13.44 12.15
C ILE A 99 3.74 -12.12 11.84
N MET A 100 2.68 -11.80 12.58
CA MET A 100 1.97 -10.52 12.48
C MET A 100 2.87 -9.32 12.82
N VAL A 101 3.72 -9.42 13.85
CA VAL A 101 4.65 -8.32 14.20
C VAL A 101 5.60 -8.03 13.05
N VAL A 102 6.21 -9.07 12.47
CA VAL A 102 7.14 -8.95 11.34
C VAL A 102 6.44 -8.32 10.13
N PHE A 103 5.24 -8.79 9.81
CA PHE A 103 4.41 -8.22 8.74
C PHE A 103 4.13 -6.73 8.97
N ASN A 104 3.69 -6.35 10.17
CA ASN A 104 3.37 -4.97 10.48
C ASN A 104 4.61 -4.06 10.40
N LEU A 105 5.78 -4.56 10.80
CA LEU A 105 7.04 -3.82 10.70
C LEU A 105 7.38 -3.48 9.24
N PHE A 106 7.33 -4.48 8.34
CA PHE A 106 7.53 -4.25 6.90
C PHE A 106 6.44 -3.35 6.30
N ARG A 107 5.19 -3.56 6.71
CA ARG A 107 4.04 -2.78 6.23
C ARG A 107 4.22 -1.30 6.56
N TYR A 108 4.52 -0.96 7.81
CA TYR A 108 4.68 0.43 8.24
C TYR A 108 5.90 1.08 7.61
N LEU A 109 7.01 0.34 7.47
CA LEU A 109 8.20 0.83 6.79
C LEU A 109 7.89 1.22 5.32
N LEU A 110 7.26 0.32 4.58
CA LEU A 110 6.91 0.56 3.17
C LEU A 110 5.85 1.66 3.02
N LEU A 111 4.86 1.72 3.93
CA LEU A 111 3.88 2.81 3.98
C LEU A 111 4.54 4.16 4.23
N ALA A 112 5.49 4.25 5.15
CA ALA A 112 6.21 5.48 5.45
C ALA A 112 7.00 5.97 4.24
N PHE A 113 7.70 5.08 3.53
CA PHE A 113 8.40 5.43 2.30
C PHE A 113 7.44 5.87 1.19
N ALA A 114 6.37 5.12 0.95
CA ALA A 114 5.36 5.48 -0.05
C ALA A 114 4.74 6.84 0.25
N PHE A 115 4.38 7.09 1.51
CA PHE A 115 3.85 8.36 1.98
C PHE A 115 4.83 9.50 1.73
N PHE A 116 6.10 9.35 2.13
CA PHE A 116 7.13 10.35 1.91
C PHE A 116 7.34 10.68 0.43
N ILE A 117 7.35 9.66 -0.44
CA ILE A 117 7.45 9.85 -1.90
C ILE A 117 6.28 10.68 -2.44
N LEU A 118 5.05 10.38 -2.02
CA LEU A 118 3.85 11.08 -2.49
C LEU A 118 3.78 12.51 -1.94
N VAL A 119 4.06 12.72 -0.65
CA VAL A 119 4.07 14.06 -0.04
C VAL A 119 5.13 14.94 -0.68
N LYS A 120 6.35 14.41 -0.91
CA LYS A 120 7.39 15.14 -1.63
C LYS A 120 6.95 15.51 -3.05
N GLY A 121 6.29 14.58 -3.76
CA GLY A 121 5.73 14.84 -5.09
C GLY A 121 4.66 15.93 -5.08
N LEU A 122 3.78 15.93 -4.08
CA LEU A 122 2.76 16.94 -3.88
C LEU A 122 3.39 18.31 -3.60
N PHE A 123 4.36 18.38 -2.68
CA PHE A 123 5.03 19.63 -2.32
C PHE A 123 5.76 20.27 -3.49
N LEU A 124 6.49 19.48 -4.29
CA LEU A 124 7.12 19.96 -5.51
C LEU A 124 6.11 20.46 -6.54
N SER A 125 4.96 19.78 -6.66
CA SER A 125 3.90 20.20 -7.58
C SER A 125 3.25 21.52 -7.15
N ILE A 126 3.05 21.71 -5.85
CA ILE A 126 2.54 22.97 -5.28
C ILE A 126 3.56 24.09 -5.45
N LYS A 127 4.85 23.85 -5.14
CA LYS A 127 5.90 24.85 -5.31
C LYS A 127 5.97 25.36 -6.76
N ASN A 128 5.94 24.45 -7.73
CA ASN A 128 5.94 24.80 -9.15
C ASN A 128 4.69 25.57 -9.61
N LEU A 129 3.59 25.55 -8.86
CA LEU A 129 2.40 26.35 -9.14
C LEU A 129 2.59 27.82 -8.76
N TYR A 130 3.35 28.08 -7.70
CA TYR A 130 3.61 29.44 -7.21
C TYR A 130 4.78 30.12 -7.93
N GLU A 131 5.64 29.36 -8.62
CA GLU A 131 6.76 29.88 -9.42
C GLU A 131 6.37 30.16 -10.89
N THR A 132 5.14 29.83 -11.30
CA THR A 132 4.56 30.17 -12.62
C THR A 132 3.56 31.30 -12.51
#